data_AF-A0A3M1AJ70-F1
#
_entry.id   AF-A0A3M1AJ70-F1
#
_cell.length_a   1.000
_cell.length_b   1.000
_cell.length_c   1.000
_cell.angle_alpha   90.00
_cell.angle_beta   90.00
_cell.angle_gamma   90.00
#
_symmetry.space_group_name_H-M   'P 1'
#
loop_
_entity.id
_entity.type
_entity.pdbx_description
1 polymer ?
#
loop_
_entity_poly.entity_id
_entity_poly.type
_entity_poly.pdbx_seq_one_letter_code
_entity_poly.pdbx_strand_id
1 'polypeptide(L)'
;MGRILPLKPESTEMRTRAYFILFLSLLLYWGCASRAIKWRDWKQLPKEHYALPPYAKYLAGFKIALDPGHGGLGRLPGYKRGPSGKREAIMNLNVALYLKAFLEKAGCDFMISLHHNASSNPQTNFPAVFYHQAPDSSPVSLDLARNIYFGLAEALHLPQISEEGLLADKYIYPAGFGLLRRAHIPA
;
A
#
# COMPACT_ATOMS: atom_id res chain seq x y z
N MET A 1 -68.46 -40.63 9.22
CA MET A 1 -67.67 -41.67 8.52
C MET A 1 -66.79 -40.98 7.48
N GLY A 2 -65.59 -40.53 7.86
CA GLY A 2 -64.70 -39.76 6.98
C GLY A 2 -63.78 -40.68 6.17
N ARG A 3 -63.75 -40.54 4.84
CA ARG A 3 -62.77 -41.23 3.99
C ARG A 3 -61.44 -40.48 4.01
N ILE A 4 -60.38 -41.15 4.45
CA ILE A 4 -59.01 -40.70 4.25
C ILE A 4 -58.65 -41.04 2.80
N LEU A 5 -58.26 -40.03 2.01
CA LEU A 5 -57.71 -40.24 0.66
C LEU A 5 -56.21 -40.58 0.76
N PRO A 6 -55.70 -41.54 -0.02
CA PRO A 6 -54.27 -41.86 -0.01
C PRO A 6 -53.47 -40.71 -0.65
N LEU A 7 -52.35 -40.36 -0.02
CA LEU A 7 -51.39 -39.42 -0.60
C LEU A 7 -50.79 -40.03 -1.88
N LYS A 8 -50.80 -39.28 -2.98
CA LYS A 8 -50.12 -39.69 -4.23
C LYS A 8 -48.61 -39.81 -3.97
N PRO A 9 -47.92 -40.84 -4.49
CA PRO A 9 -46.47 -40.88 -4.45
C PRO A 9 -45.90 -39.73 -5.29
N GLU A 10 -44.87 -39.07 -4.76
CA GLU A 10 -44.11 -38.07 -5.51
C GLU A 10 -43.52 -38.70 -6.78
N SER A 11 -43.59 -38.00 -7.91
CA SER A 11 -43.00 -38.49 -9.15
C SER A 11 -41.47 -38.52 -9.05
N THR A 12 -40.86 -39.58 -9.56
CA THR A 12 -39.41 -39.82 -9.51
C THR A 12 -38.60 -38.64 -10.08
N GLU A 13 -39.13 -37.97 -11.11
CA GLU A 13 -38.55 -36.76 -11.70
C GLU A 13 -38.37 -35.62 -10.69
N MET A 14 -39.30 -35.44 -9.76
CA MET A 14 -39.24 -34.37 -8.75
C MET A 14 -38.06 -34.58 -7.81
N ARG A 15 -37.81 -35.85 -7.44
CA ARG A 15 -36.65 -36.25 -6.63
C ARG A 15 -35.35 -36.09 -7.40
N THR A 16 -35.28 -36.53 -8.65
CA THR A 16 -34.10 -36.34 -9.51
C THR A 16 -33.75 -34.86 -9.69
N ARG A 17 -34.75 -33.99 -9.88
CA ARG A 17 -34.56 -32.52 -9.93
C ARG A 17 -34.06 -31.96 -8.61
N ALA A 18 -34.61 -32.40 -7.47
CA ALA A 18 -34.14 -31.98 -6.15
C ALA A 18 -32.67 -32.37 -5.91
N TYR A 19 -32.28 -33.62 -6.23
CA TYR A 19 -30.89 -34.07 -6.11
C TYR A 19 -29.95 -33.30 -7.06
N PHE A 20 -30.38 -33.00 -8.29
CA PHE A 20 -29.57 -32.22 -9.23
C PHE A 20 -29.34 -30.78 -8.75
N ILE A 21 -30.36 -30.13 -8.18
CA ILE A 21 -30.25 -28.79 -7.58
C ILE A 21 -29.34 -28.82 -6.34
N LEU A 22 -29.46 -29.85 -5.48
CA LEU A 22 -28.61 -30.02 -4.31
C LEU A 22 -27.14 -30.24 -4.70
N PHE A 23 -26.89 -31.02 -5.75
CA PHE A 23 -25.54 -31.28 -6.27
C PHE A 23 -24.91 -30.04 -6.90
N LEU A 24 -25.69 -29.29 -7.71
CA LEU A 24 -25.22 -28.06 -8.35
C LEU A 24 -24.93 -26.96 -7.31
N SER A 25 -25.74 -26.85 -6.26
CA SER A 25 -25.49 -25.91 -5.16
C SER A 25 -24.27 -26.30 -4.32
N LEU A 26 -24.04 -27.60 -4.05
CA LEU A 26 -22.81 -28.07 -3.39
C LEU A 26 -21.54 -27.76 -4.20
N LEU A 27 -21.58 -27.89 -5.53
CA LEU A 27 -20.47 -27.48 -6.41
C LEU A 27 -20.18 -25.98 -6.34
N LEU A 28 -21.23 -25.13 -6.30
CA LEU A 28 -21.07 -23.68 -6.15
C LEU A 28 -20.46 -23.30 -4.77
N TYR A 29 -20.80 -24.02 -3.70
CA TYR A 29 -20.20 -23.80 -2.38
C TYR A 29 -18.73 -24.26 -2.27
N TRP A 30 -18.30 -25.26 -3.04
CA TRP A 30 -16.90 -25.72 -3.04
C TRP A 30 -15.94 -24.84 -3.86
N GLY A 31 -16.45 -24.09 -4.84
CA GLY A 31 -15.62 -23.24 -5.71
C GLY A 31 -15.05 -21.96 -5.07
N CYS A 32 -15.64 -21.46 -3.98
CA CYS A 32 -15.31 -20.15 -3.41
C CYS A 32 -14.19 -20.15 -2.35
N ALA A 33 -13.56 -21.29 -2.08
CA ALA A 33 -12.45 -21.39 -1.13
C ALA A 33 -11.11 -20.91 -1.74
N SER A 34 -11.01 -19.60 -2.00
CA SER A 34 -9.74 -18.93 -2.33
C SER A 34 -8.67 -19.32 -1.32
N ARG A 35 -7.55 -19.89 -1.77
CA ARG A 35 -6.41 -20.27 -0.91
C ARG A 35 -6.01 -19.06 -0.07
N ALA A 36 -6.22 -19.15 1.24
CA ALA A 36 -5.76 -18.13 2.18
C ALA A 36 -4.24 -18.03 2.08
N ILE A 37 -3.74 -16.96 1.48
CA ILE A 37 -2.31 -16.70 1.34
C ILE A 37 -1.74 -16.61 2.76
N LYS A 38 -0.87 -17.56 3.13
CA LYS A 38 -0.19 -17.58 4.42
C LYS A 38 0.90 -16.50 4.40
N TRP A 39 0.51 -15.27 4.70
CA TRP A 39 1.43 -14.13 4.77
C TRP A 39 2.53 -14.40 5.80
N ARG A 40 3.79 -14.17 5.41
CA ARG A 40 4.97 -14.27 6.29
C ARG A 40 4.85 -13.22 7.42
N ASP A 41 5.39 -13.50 8.61
CA ASP A 41 5.42 -12.50 9.69
C ASP A 41 6.33 -11.33 9.26
N TRP A 42 5.71 -10.18 9.01
CA TRP A 42 6.34 -8.98 8.46
C TRP A 42 7.30 -8.28 9.42
N LYS A 43 7.40 -8.76 10.67
CA LYS A 43 8.41 -8.31 11.65
C LYS A 43 9.83 -8.74 11.27
N GLN A 44 9.98 -9.77 10.44
CA GLN A 44 11.28 -10.19 9.92
C GLN A 44 11.36 -9.83 8.44
N LEU A 45 12.06 -8.73 8.17
CA LEU A 45 12.41 -8.33 6.82
C LEU A 45 13.33 -9.39 6.17
N PRO A 46 13.04 -9.89 4.95
CA PRO A 46 14.01 -10.69 4.22
C PRO A 46 15.32 -9.92 4.04
N LYS A 47 16.45 -10.63 4.12
CA LYS A 47 17.78 -10.06 3.92
C LYS A 47 17.87 -9.39 2.54
N GLU A 48 18.60 -8.28 2.52
CA GLU A 48 18.89 -7.49 1.33
C GLU A 48 19.64 -8.32 0.28
N HIS A 49 18.99 -8.63 -0.84
CA HIS A 49 19.59 -9.31 -1.99
C HIS A 49 19.45 -8.46 -3.26
N TYR A 50 20.18 -7.35 -3.32
CA TYR A 50 20.35 -6.51 -4.51
C TYR A 50 21.82 -6.11 -4.68
N ALA A 51 22.25 -5.93 -5.92
CA ALA A 51 23.45 -5.18 -6.24
C ALA A 51 23.12 -3.67 -6.19
N LEU A 52 24.06 -2.84 -5.74
CA LEU A 52 23.92 -1.40 -5.95
C LEU A 52 23.99 -1.10 -7.45
N PRO A 53 23.04 -0.34 -8.01
CA PRO A 53 23.16 0.09 -9.40
C PRO A 53 24.34 1.05 -9.57
N PRO A 54 25.06 1.05 -10.70
CA PRO A 54 26.26 1.89 -10.89
C PRO A 54 26.04 3.40 -10.73
N TYR A 55 24.80 3.88 -10.85
CA TYR A 55 24.41 5.27 -10.62
C TYR A 55 24.22 5.64 -9.13
N ALA A 56 24.09 4.67 -8.23
CA ALA A 56 23.95 4.94 -6.78
C ALA A 56 25.16 5.67 -6.20
N LYS A 57 26.34 5.58 -6.83
CA LYS A 57 27.54 6.34 -6.47
C LYS A 57 27.34 7.86 -6.44
N TYR A 58 26.36 8.39 -7.18
CA TYR A 58 26.05 9.83 -7.21
C TYR A 58 25.25 10.30 -5.99
N LEU A 59 24.77 9.37 -5.15
CA LEU A 59 24.12 9.67 -3.88
C LEU A 59 25.14 9.90 -2.75
N ALA A 60 26.41 9.53 -2.95
CA ALA A 60 27.45 9.67 -1.94
C ALA A 60 27.62 11.14 -1.48
N GLY A 61 27.66 11.34 -0.17
CA GLY A 61 27.76 12.67 0.45
C GLY A 61 26.46 13.48 0.49
N PHE A 62 25.35 12.98 -0.09
CA PHE A 62 24.04 13.60 0.11
C PHE A 62 23.48 13.25 1.50
N LYS A 63 22.80 14.23 2.08
CA LYS A 63 21.99 14.04 3.28
C LYS A 63 20.58 13.53 2.89
N ILE A 64 20.48 12.24 2.57
CA ILE A 64 19.25 11.50 2.17
C ILE A 64 18.84 10.52 3.26
N ALA A 65 17.57 10.23 3.39
CA ALA A 65 17.00 10.60 4.65
C ALA A 65 15.81 9.66 5.01
N LEU A 66 15.34 9.59 6.28
CA LEU A 66 14.09 8.88 6.69
C LEU A 66 13.27 9.49 7.87
N ASP A 67 11.92 9.36 7.87
CA ASP A 67 10.97 9.38 9.02
C ASP A 67 9.69 8.59 8.68
N PRO A 68 9.50 7.35 9.15
CA PRO A 68 8.29 6.58 8.88
C PRO A 68 7.07 7.08 9.69
N GLY A 69 6.18 7.80 9.00
CA GLY A 69 5.04 8.50 9.60
C GLY A 69 3.98 7.62 10.25
N HIS A 70 3.14 8.27 11.08
CA HIS A 70 1.97 7.73 11.78
C HIS A 70 2.22 6.76 12.95
N GLY A 71 3.44 6.79 13.53
CA GLY A 71 3.76 6.12 14.78
C GLY A 71 2.95 6.60 16.00
N GLY A 72 3.21 6.00 17.17
CA GLY A 72 2.71 6.47 18.49
C GLY A 72 1.25 6.11 18.84
N LEU A 73 0.32 6.11 17.89
CA LEU A 73 -1.12 5.88 18.15
C LEU A 73 -1.64 4.49 17.76
N GLY A 74 -0.79 3.58 17.28
CA GLY A 74 -1.15 2.22 16.86
C GLY A 74 -1.70 1.26 17.94
N ARG A 75 -1.92 1.77 19.17
CA ARG A 75 -2.69 1.15 20.26
C ARG A 75 -4.21 1.31 20.12
N LEU A 76 -4.66 2.33 19.39
CA LEU A 76 -6.08 2.59 19.16
C LEU A 76 -6.67 1.54 18.20
N PRO A 77 -7.88 1.00 18.47
CA PRO A 77 -8.58 0.11 17.54
C PRO A 77 -8.78 0.79 16.17
N GLY A 78 -8.59 0.04 15.08
CA GLY A 78 -8.79 0.55 13.71
C GLY A 78 -7.79 1.61 13.21
N TYR A 79 -7.04 2.28 14.08
CA TYR A 79 -6.19 3.43 13.71
C TYR A 79 -5.19 3.09 12.61
N LYS A 80 -5.40 3.70 11.43
CA LYS A 80 -4.57 3.55 10.22
C LYS A 80 -4.23 2.08 9.95
N ARG A 81 -5.28 1.25 9.86
CA ARG A 81 -5.21 -0.17 9.46
C ARG A 81 -5.91 -0.37 8.13
N GLY A 82 -5.26 -1.03 7.19
CA GLY A 82 -5.90 -1.49 5.95
C GLY A 82 -6.81 -2.71 6.20
N PRO A 83 -7.59 -3.13 5.18
CA PRO A 83 -8.51 -4.29 5.29
C PRO A 83 -7.85 -5.60 5.72
N SER A 84 -6.54 -5.76 5.47
CA SER A 84 -5.73 -6.91 5.91
C SER A 84 -5.24 -6.82 7.37
N GLY A 85 -5.68 -5.81 8.14
CA GLY A 85 -5.23 -5.55 9.51
C GLY A 85 -3.82 -4.97 9.64
N LYS A 86 -3.07 -4.88 8.53
CA LYS A 86 -1.75 -4.25 8.44
C LYS A 86 -1.84 -2.79 8.89
N ARG A 87 -0.95 -2.40 9.80
CA ARG A 87 -0.82 -1.01 10.29
C ARG A 87 0.05 -0.21 9.34
N GLU A 88 -0.37 1.01 9.09
CA GLU A 88 0.28 1.91 8.14
C GLU A 88 1.72 2.27 8.55
N ALA A 89 1.92 2.69 9.81
CA ALA A 89 3.23 3.01 10.37
C ALA A 89 4.24 1.85 10.34
N ILE A 90 3.75 0.59 10.35
CA ILE A 90 4.60 -0.59 10.22
C ILE A 90 5.12 -0.72 8.79
N MET A 91 4.27 -0.47 7.79
CA MET A 91 4.69 -0.53 6.38
C MET A 91 5.70 0.59 6.09
N ASN A 92 5.44 1.80 6.57
CA ASN A 92 6.35 2.93 6.43
C ASN A 92 7.71 2.65 7.09
N LEU A 93 7.71 2.09 8.32
CA LEU A 93 8.95 1.71 9.01
C LEU A 93 9.74 0.65 8.24
N ASN A 94 9.08 -0.37 7.70
CA ASN A 94 9.73 -1.40 6.91
C ASN A 94 10.35 -0.83 5.63
N VAL A 95 9.62 -0.01 4.86
CA VAL A 95 10.13 0.68 3.66
C VAL A 95 11.29 1.62 4.01
N ALA A 96 11.18 2.34 5.12
CA ALA A 96 12.24 3.22 5.60
C ALA A 96 13.53 2.43 5.91
N LEU A 97 13.44 1.31 6.65
CA LEU A 97 14.61 0.49 6.99
C LEU A 97 15.30 -0.09 5.74
N TYR A 98 14.53 -0.50 4.72
CA TYR A 98 15.07 -0.92 3.42
C TYR A 98 15.83 0.20 2.71
N LEU A 99 15.21 1.37 2.60
CA LEU A 99 15.81 2.52 1.93
C LEU A 99 17.04 3.03 2.71
N LYS A 100 17.04 2.95 4.05
CA LYS A 100 18.21 3.20 4.89
C LYS A 100 19.38 2.34 4.45
N ALA A 101 19.19 1.03 4.42
CA ALA A 101 20.24 0.07 4.11
C ALA A 101 20.77 0.23 2.68
N PHE A 102 19.93 0.66 1.73
CA PHE A 102 20.36 0.99 0.37
C PHE A 102 21.25 2.24 0.35
N LEU A 103 20.78 3.33 0.98
CA LEU A 103 21.46 4.62 0.99
C LEU A 103 22.77 4.59 1.81
N GLU A 104 22.83 3.81 2.89
CA GLU A 104 24.07 3.58 3.67
C GLU A 104 25.14 2.93 2.80
N LYS A 105 24.75 1.90 2.03
CA LYS A 105 25.65 1.26 1.06
C LYS A 105 26.03 2.20 -0.10
N ALA A 106 25.22 3.20 -0.41
CA ALA A 106 25.49 4.23 -1.42
C ALA A 106 26.34 5.41 -0.90
N GLY A 107 26.58 5.52 0.41
CA GLY A 107 27.44 6.56 1.01
C GLY A 107 26.72 7.86 1.44
N CYS A 108 25.44 7.78 1.83
CA CYS A 108 24.63 8.92 2.29
C CYS A 108 24.70 9.15 3.83
N ASP A 109 24.27 10.34 4.27
CA ASP A 109 23.97 10.72 5.68
C ASP A 109 22.44 10.97 5.86
N PHE A 110 21.80 10.87 7.05
CA PHE A 110 20.32 10.59 7.17
C PHE A 110 19.36 11.55 7.93
N MET A 111 18.13 11.88 7.38
CA MET A 111 16.79 12.27 8.02
C MET A 111 15.67 12.91 7.07
N ILE A 112 14.51 12.26 6.72
CA ILE A 112 13.40 12.62 5.70
C ILE A 112 12.03 12.56 6.39
N SER A 113 10.89 12.51 5.68
CA SER A 113 9.69 11.74 6.10
C SER A 113 8.99 10.92 4.98
N LEU A 114 8.40 9.79 5.37
CA LEU A 114 7.77 8.72 4.59
C LEU A 114 6.38 8.42 5.17
N HIS A 115 5.32 8.83 4.48
CA HIS A 115 3.95 8.55 4.85
C HIS A 115 3.32 7.53 3.87
N HIS A 116 2.40 6.70 4.37
CA HIS A 116 1.42 6.02 3.51
C HIS A 116 0.16 6.87 3.48
N ASN A 117 -0.47 6.92 2.31
CA ASN A 117 -1.81 7.47 2.19
C ASN A 117 -2.85 6.36 2.33
N ALA A 118 -4.07 6.75 2.70
CA ALA A 118 -5.22 5.87 2.76
C ALA A 118 -6.34 6.47 1.90
N SER A 119 -6.94 5.65 1.05
CA SER A 119 -8.07 6.01 0.20
C SER A 119 -9.31 5.23 0.62
N SER A 120 -10.49 5.84 0.48
CA SER A 120 -11.76 5.13 0.58
C SER A 120 -12.05 4.25 -0.65
N ASN A 121 -11.39 4.52 -1.78
CA ASN A 121 -11.44 3.68 -2.97
C ASN A 121 -10.37 2.56 -2.86
N PRO A 122 -10.77 1.27 -2.80
CA PRO A 122 -9.83 0.15 -2.69
C PRO A 122 -8.99 -0.08 -3.97
N GLN A 123 -9.30 0.59 -5.07
CA GLN A 123 -8.54 0.53 -6.34
C GLN A 123 -7.43 1.60 -6.45
N THR A 124 -7.34 2.52 -5.49
CA THR A 124 -6.27 3.53 -5.44
C THR A 124 -4.93 2.85 -5.15
N ASN A 125 -4.02 2.85 -6.13
CA ASN A 125 -2.69 2.25 -6.02
C ASN A 125 -1.66 3.00 -6.87
N PHE A 126 -1.26 4.19 -6.40
CA PHE A 126 -0.22 5.04 -6.99
C PHE A 126 0.69 5.61 -5.89
N PRO A 127 1.95 6.00 -6.18
CA PRO A 127 2.82 6.61 -5.18
C PRO A 127 2.45 8.08 -4.99
N ALA A 128 2.73 8.67 -3.83
CA ALA A 128 2.55 10.10 -3.61
C ALA A 128 3.84 10.71 -3.07
N VAL A 129 4.33 11.75 -3.74
CA VAL A 129 5.52 12.52 -3.38
C VAL A 129 5.12 13.98 -3.22
N PHE A 130 5.48 14.55 -2.08
CA PHE A 130 5.23 15.95 -1.77
C PHE A 130 6.55 16.69 -1.62
N TYR A 131 6.60 17.93 -2.09
CA TYR A 131 7.75 18.83 -1.95
C TYR A 131 7.31 20.17 -1.34
N HIS A 132 8.27 20.92 -0.79
CA HIS A 132 7.96 22.16 -0.08
C HIS A 132 7.69 23.34 -1.03
N GLN A 133 6.59 24.05 -0.78
CA GLN A 133 6.16 25.27 -1.46
C GLN A 133 5.78 25.08 -2.94
N ALA A 134 5.49 26.19 -3.63
CA ALA A 134 5.02 26.17 -5.02
C ALA A 134 6.13 25.69 -5.98
N PRO A 135 5.80 25.17 -7.18
CA PRO A 135 6.77 24.67 -8.16
C PRO A 135 7.98 25.60 -8.37
N ASP A 136 7.74 26.90 -8.48
CA ASP A 136 8.75 27.92 -8.76
C ASP A 136 9.61 28.31 -7.54
N SER A 137 9.27 27.82 -6.34
CA SER A 137 9.96 28.17 -5.09
C SER A 137 11.28 27.42 -4.90
N SER A 138 11.37 26.19 -5.45
CA SER A 138 12.57 25.36 -5.37
C SER A 138 12.60 24.37 -6.55
N PRO A 139 13.21 24.75 -7.69
CA PRO A 139 13.38 23.85 -8.83
C PRO A 139 14.09 22.54 -8.44
N VAL A 140 15.04 22.60 -7.50
CA VAL A 140 15.75 21.43 -6.97
C VAL A 140 14.81 20.48 -6.22
N SER A 141 13.89 20.99 -5.40
CA SER A 141 12.92 20.13 -4.68
C SER A 141 11.90 19.52 -5.65
N LEU A 142 11.45 20.30 -6.64
CA LEU A 142 10.55 19.81 -7.69
C LEU A 142 11.20 18.73 -8.56
N ASP A 143 12.44 18.92 -9.01
CA ASP A 143 13.16 17.94 -9.82
C ASP A 143 13.49 16.68 -9.02
N LEU A 144 13.88 16.82 -7.74
CA LEU A 144 14.06 15.68 -6.84
C LEU A 144 12.76 14.89 -6.67
N ALA A 145 11.66 15.57 -6.36
CA ALA A 145 10.35 14.95 -6.18
C ALA A 145 9.86 14.26 -7.47
N ARG A 146 10.09 14.87 -8.64
CA ARG A 146 9.76 14.28 -9.95
C ARG A 146 10.54 12.99 -10.21
N ASN A 147 11.85 12.99 -9.95
CA ASN A 147 12.70 11.80 -10.11
C ASN A 147 12.30 10.68 -9.15
N ILE A 148 12.02 10.99 -7.88
CA ILE A 148 11.53 10.01 -6.89
C ILE A 148 10.17 9.45 -7.34
N TYR A 149 9.25 10.31 -7.77
CA TYR A 149 7.91 9.91 -8.18
C TYR A 149 7.91 8.93 -9.36
N PHE A 150 8.59 9.25 -10.45
CA PHE A 150 8.66 8.37 -11.62
C PHE A 150 9.48 7.10 -11.33
N GLY A 151 10.59 7.21 -10.60
CA GLY A 151 11.38 6.04 -10.20
C GLY A 151 10.59 5.07 -9.32
N LEU A 152 9.72 5.56 -8.42
CA LEU A 152 8.81 4.72 -7.65
C LEU A 152 7.72 4.08 -8.53
N ALA A 153 7.11 4.84 -9.44
CA ALA A 153 6.08 4.33 -10.34
C ALA A 153 6.62 3.20 -11.25
N GLU A 154 7.83 3.39 -11.79
CA GLU A 154 8.55 2.40 -12.61
C GLU A 154 8.95 1.17 -11.78
N ALA A 155 9.70 1.35 -10.69
CA ALA A 155 10.23 0.23 -9.91
C ALA A 155 9.13 -0.65 -9.30
N LEU A 156 8.02 -0.04 -8.88
CA LEU A 156 6.86 -0.75 -8.33
C LEU A 156 5.90 -1.27 -9.41
N HIS A 157 6.19 -1.04 -10.69
CA HIS A 157 5.37 -1.42 -11.85
C HIS A 157 3.90 -1.01 -11.68
N LEU A 158 3.66 0.21 -11.18
CA LEU A 158 2.32 0.65 -10.81
C LEU A 158 1.49 0.94 -12.06
N PRO A 159 0.26 0.41 -12.16
CA PRO A 159 -0.59 0.56 -13.34
C PRO A 159 -1.17 1.97 -13.51
N GLN A 160 -0.93 2.86 -12.54
CA GLN A 160 -1.50 4.20 -12.45
C GLN A 160 -0.39 5.20 -12.16
N ILE A 161 -0.11 6.06 -13.14
CA ILE A 161 0.51 7.38 -12.92
C ILE A 161 -0.65 8.35 -12.72
N SER A 162 -0.58 9.19 -11.69
CA SER A 162 -1.64 10.11 -11.26
C SER A 162 -1.08 11.51 -11.08
N GLU A 163 -1.80 12.52 -11.59
CA GLU A 163 -1.48 13.94 -11.38
C GLU A 163 -1.54 14.32 -9.89
N GLU A 164 -2.33 13.59 -9.09
CA GLU A 164 -2.40 13.73 -7.62
C GLU A 164 -1.16 13.16 -6.90
N GLY A 165 -0.27 12.48 -7.64
CA GLY A 165 0.90 11.78 -7.10
C GLY A 165 2.14 12.64 -6.90
N LEU A 166 2.20 13.85 -7.46
CA LEU A 166 3.35 14.76 -7.35
C LEU A 166 2.87 16.20 -7.06
N LEU A 167 2.84 16.60 -5.79
CA LEU A 167 2.17 17.82 -5.36
C LEU A 167 3.01 18.70 -4.43
N ALA A 168 2.87 20.02 -4.57
CA ALA A 168 3.35 20.98 -3.58
C ALA A 168 2.57 20.85 -2.27
N ASP A 169 3.24 20.89 -1.13
CA ASP A 169 2.62 20.78 0.19
C ASP A 169 1.59 21.89 0.48
N LYS A 170 1.81 23.08 -0.09
CA LYS A 170 0.90 24.23 -0.01
C LYS A 170 -0.47 23.99 -0.65
N TYR A 171 -0.60 23.03 -1.59
CA TYR A 171 -1.91 22.65 -2.15
C TYR A 171 -2.70 21.73 -1.22
N ILE A 172 -2.04 21.03 -0.29
CA ILE A 172 -2.71 20.16 0.71
C ILE A 172 -3.08 20.95 1.96
N TYR A 173 -2.15 21.77 2.45
CA TYR A 173 -2.37 22.68 3.58
C TYR A 173 -1.81 24.05 3.23
N PRO A 174 -2.54 25.17 3.41
CA PRO A 174 -2.02 26.51 3.09
C PRO A 174 -0.70 26.87 3.80
N ALA A 175 -0.48 26.31 4.99
CA ALA A 175 0.76 26.44 5.74
C ALA A 175 1.87 25.46 5.31
N GLY A 176 1.60 24.51 4.41
CA GLY A 176 2.48 23.37 4.07
C GLY A 176 2.44 22.24 5.10
N PHE A 177 3.30 21.22 4.91
CA PHE A 177 3.49 20.16 5.90
C PHE A 177 4.44 20.63 7.02
N GLY A 178 4.21 20.17 8.26
CA GLY A 178 4.95 20.65 9.44
C GLY A 178 6.45 20.33 9.44
N LEU A 179 6.85 19.25 8.77
CA LEU A 179 8.24 18.90 8.53
C LEU A 179 8.87 19.80 7.46
N LEU A 180 8.24 19.88 6.29
CA LEU A 180 8.72 20.62 5.12
C LEU A 180 8.89 22.12 5.43
N ARG A 181 7.95 22.72 6.18
CA ARG A 181 8.07 24.08 6.74
C ARG A 181 9.37 24.36 7.51
N ARG A 182 9.99 23.32 8.07
CA ARG A 182 11.18 23.42 8.95
C ARG A 182 12.44 22.88 8.25
N ALA A 183 12.33 22.45 7.00
CA ALA A 183 13.48 22.05 6.22
C ALA A 183 14.28 23.31 5.81
N HIS A 184 15.57 23.32 6.12
CA HIS A 184 16.53 24.33 5.67
C HIS A 184 17.40 23.81 4.52
N ILE A 185 16.94 22.74 3.86
CA ILE A 185 17.53 22.03 2.72
C ILE A 185 16.40 21.67 1.75
N PRO A 186 16.69 21.30 0.48
CA PRO A 186 15.67 20.79 -0.45
C PRO A 186 14.88 19.62 0.17
N ALA A 187 13.55 19.71 0.10
CA ALA A 187 12.59 18.79 0.74
C ALA A 187 11.21 18.88 0.06
#